data_AF-A0A960SMT7-F1
#
_entry.id   AF-A0A960SMT7-F1
#
_cell.length_a   1.000
_cell.length_b   1.000
_cell.length_c   1.000
_cell.angle_alpha   90.00
_cell.angle_beta   90.00
_cell.angle_gamma   90.00
#
_symmetry.space_group_name_H-M   'P 1'
#
loop_
_entity.id
_entity.type
_entity.pdbx_description
1 polymer ?
#
loop_
_entity_poly.entity_id
_entity_poly.type
_entity_poly.pdbx_seq_one_letter_code
_entity_poly.pdbx_strand_id
1 'polypeptide(L)'
;MGCFALGMVLAANAMADPATGWGRVELIRDRWGTPHVFSDTDEGAMYGLAYAVAEDRLYQMNFNLRLMQGRLAEAVGDLPKRQQRSYGPNSAVEEDRL
;
A
#
# COMPACT_ATOMS: atom_id res chain seq x y z
N MET A 1 42.16 34.16 14.56
CA MET A 1 40.99 34.53 13.75
C MET A 1 41.15 33.84 12.40
N GLY A 2 40.30 32.85 12.08
CA GLY A 2 40.27 32.04 10.84
C GLY A 2 41.33 30.93 10.80
N CYS A 3 41.15 29.71 11.31
CA CYS A 3 40.13 28.69 10.97
C CYS A 3 39.90 28.59 9.46
N PHE A 4 40.58 27.66 8.77
CA PHE A 4 40.06 26.32 8.52
C PHE A 4 41.09 25.52 7.71
N ALA A 5 41.62 24.50 8.35
CA ALA A 5 42.57 23.58 7.80
C ALA A 5 41.92 22.63 6.79
N LEU A 6 42.80 22.06 5.97
CA LEU A 6 42.72 20.68 5.52
C LEU A 6 41.71 20.41 4.40
N GLY A 7 42.21 20.55 3.17
CA GLY A 7 41.72 19.78 2.04
C GLY A 7 41.81 18.29 2.36
N MET A 8 40.66 17.72 2.71
CA MET A 8 40.48 16.31 2.99
C MET A 8 40.20 15.56 1.69
N VAL A 9 41.27 14.95 1.19
CA VAL A 9 41.35 13.54 0.77
C VAL A 9 40.09 12.94 0.12
N LEU A 10 40.29 12.62 -1.16
CA LEU A 10 39.67 11.58 -1.97
C LEU A 10 39.17 10.36 -1.16
N ALA A 11 37.85 10.12 -1.19
CA ALA A 11 37.28 8.79 -0.97
C ALA A 11 36.27 8.50 -2.07
N ALA A 12 36.72 7.73 -3.06
CA ALA A 12 35.84 6.94 -3.90
C ALA A 12 35.04 6.00 -2.98
N ASN A 13 33.76 6.30 -2.78
CA ASN A 13 32.79 5.30 -2.38
C ASN A 13 31.80 5.17 -3.51
N ALA A 14 31.67 3.94 -3.99
CA ALA A 14 30.75 3.53 -5.02
C ALA A 14 29.36 4.14 -4.78
N MET A 15 28.79 4.70 -5.85
CA MET A 15 27.38 5.10 -5.87
C MET A 15 26.50 3.85 -5.87
N ALA A 16 26.35 3.24 -4.70
CA ALA A 16 25.09 2.63 -4.33
C ALA A 16 24.24 3.78 -3.76
N ASP A 17 23.12 4.08 -4.41
CA ASP A 17 22.08 4.89 -3.79
C ASP A 17 21.05 3.93 -3.15
N PRO A 18 21.09 3.70 -1.82
CA PRO A 18 20.04 3.00 -1.12
C PRO A 18 19.09 4.01 -0.45
N ALA A 19 18.40 4.85 -1.22
CA ALA A 19 17.39 5.74 -0.66
C ALA A 19 16.15 5.00 -0.10
N THR A 20 16.17 3.67 -0.02
CA THR A 20 15.29 2.95 0.88
C THR A 20 15.89 1.59 1.23
N GLY A 21 15.76 1.15 2.49
CA GLY A 21 16.42 -0.06 3.02
C GLY A 21 16.00 -1.39 2.39
N TRP A 22 15.23 -1.37 1.30
CA TRP A 22 14.68 -2.54 0.63
C TRP A 22 15.48 -3.05 -0.58
N GLY A 23 16.62 -2.43 -0.92
CA GLY A 23 17.54 -2.95 -1.94
C GLY A 23 16.93 -3.03 -3.35
N ARG A 24 17.46 -3.93 -4.18
CA ARG A 24 16.96 -4.15 -5.56
C ARG A 24 15.77 -5.11 -5.52
N VAL A 25 14.66 -4.72 -6.16
CA VAL A 25 13.45 -5.52 -6.29
C VAL A 25 13.13 -5.73 -7.76
N GLU A 26 12.92 -6.97 -8.15
CA GLU A 26 12.51 -7.36 -9.50
C GLU A 26 11.12 -8.01 -9.46
N LEU A 27 10.23 -7.57 -10.36
CA LEU A 27 8.86 -8.05 -10.44
C LEU A 27 8.59 -8.60 -11.83
N ILE A 28 8.25 -9.90 -11.90
CA ILE A 28 7.96 -10.62 -13.14
C ILE A 28 6.51 -11.11 -13.08
N ARG A 29 5.72 -10.83 -14.11
CA ARG A 29 4.34 -11.29 -14.23
C ARG A 29 4.27 -12.54 -15.11
N ASP A 30 3.56 -13.56 -14.65
CA ASP A 30 3.29 -14.76 -15.44
C ASP A 30 2.20 -14.52 -16.53
N ARG A 31 1.89 -15.55 -17.32
CA ARG A 31 0.86 -15.47 -18.38
C ARG A 31 -0.57 -15.26 -17.87
N TRP A 32 -0.81 -15.50 -16.59
CA TRP A 32 -2.11 -15.34 -15.92
C TRP A 32 -2.17 -14.07 -15.06
N GLY A 33 -1.11 -13.27 -15.06
CA GLY A 33 -1.00 -12.03 -14.29
C GLY A 33 -0.50 -12.21 -12.85
N THR A 34 -0.12 -13.42 -12.42
CA THR A 34 0.46 -13.66 -11.09
C THR A 34 1.81 -12.95 -10.97
N PRO A 35 2.01 -12.10 -9.95
CA PRO A 35 3.29 -11.46 -9.70
C PRO A 35 4.25 -12.39 -8.96
N HIS A 36 5.43 -12.57 -9.52
CA HIS A 36 6.59 -13.15 -8.86
C HIS A 36 7.55 -12.02 -8.51
N VAL A 37 7.79 -11.83 -7.21
CA VAL A 37 8.65 -10.78 -6.67
C VAL A 37 9.95 -11.42 -6.19
N PHE A 38 11.07 -10.89 -6.66
CA PHE A 38 12.42 -11.30 -6.26
C PHE A 38 13.13 -10.11 -5.61
N SER A 39 13.72 -10.34 -4.45
CA SER A 39 14.52 -9.35 -3.72
C SER A 39 15.57 -10.04 -2.87
N ASP A 40 16.65 -9.31 -2.59
CA ASP A 40 17.72 -9.78 -1.72
C ASP A 40 17.39 -9.57 -0.22
N THR A 41 16.44 -8.68 0.09
CA THR A 41 15.99 -8.39 1.46
C THR A 41 14.50 -8.62 1.64
N ASP A 42 14.11 -8.95 2.88
CA ASP A 42 12.71 -9.15 3.25
C ASP A 42 11.89 -7.85 3.09
N GLU A 43 12.48 -6.68 3.39
CA GLU A 43 11.79 -5.41 3.17
C GLU A 43 11.49 -5.17 1.69
N GLY A 44 12.40 -5.58 0.79
CA GLY A 44 12.19 -5.52 -0.66
C GLY A 44 11.10 -6.45 -1.16
N ALA A 45 11.00 -7.65 -0.59
CA ALA A 45 9.98 -8.61 -0.97
C ALA A 45 8.59 -8.06 -0.60
N MET A 46 8.46 -7.52 0.61
CA MET A 46 7.22 -6.93 1.10
C MET A 46 6.83 -5.68 0.30
N TYR A 47 7.80 -4.84 -0.04
CA TYR A 47 7.57 -3.67 -0.88
C TYR A 47 7.07 -4.05 -2.28
N GLY A 48 7.75 -4.99 -2.95
CA GLY A 48 7.35 -5.47 -4.28
C GLY A 48 5.98 -6.17 -4.28
N LEU A 49 5.66 -6.93 -3.22
CA LEU A 49 4.35 -7.54 -3.05
C LEU A 49 3.25 -6.49 -2.91
N ALA A 50 3.44 -5.50 -2.03
CA ALA A 50 2.47 -4.43 -1.83
C ALA A 50 2.27 -3.61 -3.12
N TYR A 51 3.33 -3.37 -3.88
CA TYR A 51 3.28 -2.71 -5.18
C TYR A 51 2.42 -3.49 -6.18
N ALA A 52 2.64 -4.80 -6.30
CA ALA A 52 1.88 -5.66 -7.20
C ALA A 52 0.38 -5.66 -6.89
N VAL A 53 0.03 -5.73 -5.59
CA VAL A 53 -1.37 -5.71 -5.13
C VAL A 53 -2.02 -4.36 -5.42
N ALA A 54 -1.28 -3.26 -5.21
CA ALA A 54 -1.76 -1.93 -5.52
C ALA A 54 -2.02 -1.78 -7.03
N GLU A 55 -1.13 -2.27 -7.89
CA GLU A 55 -1.31 -2.23 -9.34
C GLU A 55 -2.59 -2.94 -9.80
N ASP A 56 -2.84 -4.15 -9.26
CA ASP A 56 -3.96 -4.98 -9.71
C ASP A 56 -5.31 -4.55 -9.11
N ARG A 57 -5.31 -4.10 -7.84
CA ARG A 57 -6.53 -3.91 -7.04
C ARG A 57 -6.66 -2.52 -6.43
N LEU A 58 -6.00 -1.50 -7.01
CA LEU A 58 -6.03 -0.13 -6.49
C LEU A 58 -7.46 0.36 -6.22
N TYR A 59 -8.35 0.15 -7.19
CA TYR A 59 -9.73 0.59 -7.09
C TYR A 59 -10.45 -0.08 -5.93
N GLN A 60 -10.33 -1.40 -5.80
CA GLN A 60 -11.00 -2.17 -4.74
C GLN A 60 -10.46 -1.81 -3.35
N MET A 61 -9.15 -1.64 -3.19
CA MET A 61 -8.54 -1.20 -1.93
C MET A 61 -9.03 0.20 -1.53
N ASN A 62 -8.97 1.16 -2.45
CA ASN A 62 -9.41 2.53 -2.19
C ASN A 62 -10.92 2.61 -1.95
N PHE A 63 -11.72 1.83 -2.67
CA PHE A 63 -13.17 1.74 -2.47
C PHE A 63 -13.51 1.20 -1.08
N ASN A 64 -12.86 0.11 -0.64
CA ASN A 64 -13.06 -0.45 0.69
C ASN A 64 -12.62 0.51 1.80
N LEU A 65 -11.49 1.21 1.62
CA LEU A 65 -11.06 2.25 2.56
C LEU A 65 -12.10 3.36 2.70
N ARG A 66 -12.66 3.85 1.59
CA ARG A 66 -13.68 4.90 1.61
C ARG A 66 -15.02 4.42 2.15
N LEU A 67 -15.38 3.16 1.90
CA LEU A 67 -16.55 2.52 2.49
C LEU A 67 -16.44 2.47 4.02
N MET A 68 -15.30 2.00 4.55
CA MET A 68 -15.03 1.94 6.00
C MET A 68 -14.99 3.33 6.64
N GLN A 69 -14.47 4.34 5.94
CA GLN A 69 -14.43 5.73 6.41
C GLN A 69 -15.78 6.46 6.27
N GLY A 70 -16.80 5.86 5.66
CA GLY A 70 -18.08 6.53 5.37
C GLY A 70 -17.99 7.62 4.30
N ARG A 71 -16.86 7.74 3.61
CA ARG A 71 -16.57 8.75 2.57
C ARG A 71 -16.82 8.23 1.16
N LEU A 72 -17.59 7.16 1.02
CA LEU A 72 -17.85 6.54 -0.26
C LEU A 72 -18.57 7.49 -1.24
N ALA A 73 -19.39 8.40 -0.72
CA ALA A 73 -20.08 9.43 -1.51
C ALA A 73 -19.12 10.32 -2.31
N GLU A 74 -17.88 10.53 -1.85
CA GLU A 74 -16.88 11.30 -2.60
C GLU A 74 -16.31 10.55 -3.81
N ALA A 75 -16.36 9.22 -3.80
CA ALA A 75 -15.84 8.38 -4.89
C ALA A 75 -16.90 8.05 -5.94
N VAL A 76 -18.14 7.81 -5.49
CA VAL A 76 -19.21 7.27 -6.35
C VAL A 76 -20.28 8.33 -6.67
N GLY A 77 -20.31 9.45 -5.94
CA GLY A 77 -21.33 10.48 -6.07
C GLY A 77 -22.64 10.11 -5.37
N ASP A 78 -23.71 10.84 -5.71
CA ASP A 78 -25.04 10.63 -5.13
C ASP A 78 -25.72 9.44 -5.81
N LEU A 79 -25.47 8.24 -5.28
CA LEU A 79 -26.21 7.04 -5.66
C LEU A 79 -27.61 7.09 -5.02
N PRO A 80 -28.69 6.74 -5.75
CA PRO A 80 -29.98 6.57 -5.12
C PRO A 80 -29.84 5.54 -3.99
N LYS A 81 -30.27 5.89 -2.78
CA LYS A 81 -30.25 5.00 -1.60
C LYS A 81 -31.11 3.77 -1.86
N ARG A 82 -30.58 2.80 -2.60
CA ARG A 82 -31.23 1.53 -2.88
C ARG A 82 -31.07 0.67 -1.65
N GLN A 83 -31.96 0.92 -0.70
CA GLN A 83 -32.32 0.03 0.38
C GLN A 83 -31.10 -0.37 1.21
N GLN A 84 -30.65 0.56 2.06
CA GLN A 84 -29.97 0.20 3.29
C GLN A 84 -30.92 -0.74 4.03
N ARG A 85 -30.74 -2.06 3.84
CA ARG A 85 -31.57 -3.06 4.47
C ARG A 85 -31.44 -2.80 5.96
N SER A 86 -32.54 -2.33 6.56
CA SER A 86 -32.72 -2.41 8.00
C SER A 86 -32.39 -3.84 8.36
N TYR A 87 -31.43 -3.97 9.26
CA TYR A 87 -31.14 -5.18 9.99
C TYR A 87 -32.49 -5.85 10.32
N GLY A 88 -32.74 -7.03 9.74
CA GLY A 88 -34.05 -7.67 9.77
C GLY A 88 -34.47 -8.04 11.20
N PRO A 89 -35.70 -8.51 11.45
CA PRO A 89 -36.19 -8.78 12.80
C PRO A 89 -35.43 -9.87 13.61
N ASN A 90 -34.40 -10.53 13.05
CA ASN A 90 -33.68 -11.65 13.68
C ASN A 90 -32.18 -11.42 13.67
N SER A 91 -31.77 -10.38 14.35
CA SER A 91 -30.51 -9.77 14.05
C SER A 91 -29.86 -9.54 15.41
N ALA A 92 -28.70 -10.17 15.63
CA ALA A 92 -27.93 -10.31 16.86
C ALA A 92 -27.81 -9.08 17.80
N VAL A 93 -28.21 -7.87 17.38
CA VAL A 93 -28.31 -6.67 18.23
C VAL A 93 -29.60 -6.68 19.08
N GLU A 94 -30.58 -7.50 18.71
CA GLU A 94 -31.83 -7.72 19.44
C GLU A 94 -31.75 -8.96 20.35
N GLU A 95 -30.96 -9.97 19.99
CA GLU A 95 -30.75 -11.17 20.81
C GLU A 95 -29.89 -10.92 22.06
N ASP A 96 -29.02 -9.89 22.05
CA ASP A 96 -28.18 -9.49 23.20
C ASP A 96 -28.90 -8.56 24.20
N ARG A 97 -30.21 -8.34 24.02
CA ARG A 97 -31.06 -7.52 24.90
C ARG A 97 -31.98 -8.33 25.82
N LEU A 98 -31.94 -9.67 25.76
CA LEU A 98 -32.68 -10.60 26.63
C LEU A 98 -31.74 -11.31 27.60
#